data_AF-A0A920PMZ4-F1
#
_entry.id   AF-A0A920PMZ4-F1
#
_cell.length_a   1.000
_cell.length_b   1.000
_cell.length_c   1.000
_cell.angle_alpha   90.00
_cell.angle_beta   90.00
_cell.angle_gamma   90.00
#
_symmetry.space_group_name_H-M   'P 1'
#
loop_
_entity.id
_entity.type
_entity.pdbx_description
1 polymer ?
#
loop_
_entity_poly.entity_id
_entity_poly.type
_entity_poly.pdbx_seq_one_letter_code
_entity_poly.pdbx_strand_id
1 'polypeptide(L)'
;MLHSKPRILCFGGLHYDEMIRCEADTILNESNPASRTQAPGGVTLNVARTLRTLGNTVGLSSRIGADREAVELIDYVTSLGITAVSIQTDNTQATARYTAILDRTNSLILGLADMGIYDDFKPNDWREGKLEFKNWDHWCMDTNLPIDTLHYLANENTAKMLFAMVTSPAKAHRLRQLLAHARCRIRQPSRSWHPDQLK
;
A
#
# COMPACT_ATOMS: atom_id res chain seq x y z
N MET A 1 32.59 -7.73 -10.15
CA MET A 1 32.05 -6.38 -9.85
C MET A 1 30.92 -6.56 -8.86
N LEU A 2 30.96 -5.88 -7.71
CA LEU A 2 29.80 -5.86 -6.81
C LEU A 2 28.71 -5.05 -7.50
N HIS A 3 27.65 -5.72 -7.98
CA HIS A 3 26.47 -4.99 -8.46
C HIS A 3 25.91 -4.18 -7.28
N SER A 4 25.89 -2.85 -7.41
CA SER A 4 25.22 -2.00 -6.44
C SER A 4 23.75 -2.41 -6.35
N LYS A 5 23.27 -2.70 -5.14
CA LYS A 5 21.85 -3.06 -4.95
C LYS A 5 20.96 -1.90 -5.41
N PRO A 6 19.86 -2.18 -6.14
CA PRO A 6 19.02 -1.14 -6.72
C PRO A 6 18.36 -0.28 -5.64
N ARG A 7 18.08 0.97 -6.00
CA ARG A 7 17.24 1.90 -5.22
C ARG A 7 15.79 1.75 -5.68
N ILE A 8 14.90 1.33 -4.81
CA ILE A 8 13.50 1.03 -5.15
C ILE A 8 12.55 1.95 -4.38
N LEU A 9 11.70 2.69 -5.11
CA LEU A 9 10.67 3.54 -4.53
C LEU A 9 9.30 2.86 -4.62
N CYS A 10 8.61 2.71 -3.50
CA CYS A 10 7.32 2.07 -3.42
C CYS A 10 6.20 3.12 -3.21
N PHE A 11 5.15 3.10 -4.03
CA PHE A 11 4.02 4.03 -4.00
C PHE A 11 2.73 3.27 -3.63
N GLY A 12 2.02 3.69 -2.59
CA GLY A 12 0.74 3.06 -2.27
C GLY A 12 0.43 3.06 -0.79
N GLY A 13 -0.25 2.02 -0.32
CA GLY A 13 -0.82 2.00 1.02
C GLY A 13 0.22 1.95 2.16
N LEU A 14 0.00 2.81 3.14
CA LEU A 14 0.59 2.83 4.49
C LEU A 14 -0.56 3.10 5.48
N HIS A 15 -0.94 2.09 6.25
CA HIS A 15 -2.08 2.13 7.18
C HIS A 15 -1.87 1.17 8.34
N TYR A 16 -2.82 1.11 9.26
CA TYR A 16 -2.90 0.02 10.23
C TYR A 16 -3.78 -1.13 9.74
N ASP A 17 -3.31 -2.35 9.91
CA ASP A 17 -4.12 -3.57 9.89
C ASP A 17 -4.52 -3.90 11.33
N GLU A 18 -5.81 -3.98 11.57
CA GLU A 18 -6.42 -4.25 12.85
C GLU A 18 -7.20 -5.57 12.80
N MET A 19 -7.02 -6.40 13.82
CA MET A 19 -7.81 -7.61 14.01
C MET A 19 -8.56 -7.50 15.33
N ILE A 20 -9.88 -7.64 15.26
CA ILE A 20 -10.79 -7.70 16.40
C ILE A 20 -11.38 -9.10 16.43
N ARG A 21 -11.11 -9.87 17.48
CA ARG A 21 -11.53 -11.27 17.60
C ARG A 21 -12.53 -11.41 18.74
N CYS A 22 -13.72 -11.93 18.45
CA CYS A 22 -14.71 -12.30 19.45
C CYS A 22 -14.15 -13.37 20.39
N GLU A 23 -14.41 -13.24 21.68
CA GLU A 23 -13.94 -14.21 22.69
C GLU A 23 -14.84 -15.46 22.77
N ALA A 24 -16.09 -15.33 22.34
CA ALA A 24 -17.10 -16.38 22.30
C ALA A 24 -17.76 -16.46 20.92
N ASP A 25 -18.76 -17.34 20.78
CA ASP A 25 -19.57 -17.41 19.56
C ASP A 25 -20.24 -16.05 19.29
N THR A 26 -20.16 -15.60 18.03
CA THR A 26 -20.64 -14.27 17.65
C THR A 26 -22.15 -14.18 17.72
N ILE A 27 -22.66 -13.18 18.44
CA ILE A 27 -24.07 -12.81 18.44
C ILE A 27 -24.26 -11.57 17.58
N LEU A 28 -24.96 -11.71 16.46
CA LEU A 28 -25.20 -10.61 15.53
C LEU A 28 -26.11 -9.54 16.16
N ASN A 29 -25.82 -8.27 15.86
CA ASN A 29 -26.54 -7.09 16.37
C ASN A 29 -26.42 -6.85 17.88
N GLU A 30 -25.48 -7.51 18.55
CA GLU A 30 -25.17 -7.30 19.98
C GLU A 30 -23.70 -6.89 20.20
N SER A 31 -23.40 -6.39 21.40
CA SER A 31 -22.02 -6.12 21.82
C SER A 31 -21.35 -7.42 22.26
N ASN A 32 -20.27 -7.79 21.59
CA ASN A 32 -19.53 -9.03 21.87
C ASN A 32 -18.19 -8.69 22.56
N PRO A 33 -17.83 -9.33 23.68
CA PRO A 33 -16.48 -9.24 24.23
C PRO A 33 -15.43 -9.66 23.19
N ALA A 34 -14.38 -8.85 23.05
CA ALA A 34 -13.40 -9.03 21.99
C ALA A 34 -11.99 -8.58 22.40
N SER A 35 -11.00 -9.26 21.86
CA SER A 35 -9.59 -8.86 21.91
C SER A 35 -9.19 -8.12 20.62
N ARG A 36 -8.33 -7.11 20.75
CA ARG A 36 -7.84 -6.28 19.64
C ARG A 36 -6.33 -6.42 19.49
N THR A 37 -5.87 -6.53 18.24
CA THR A 37 -4.45 -6.38 17.87
C THR A 37 -4.33 -5.45 16.67
N GLN A 38 -3.25 -4.68 16.58
CA GLN A 38 -2.97 -3.80 15.45
C GLN A 38 -1.51 -3.90 15.03
N ALA A 39 -1.24 -3.71 13.74
CA ALA A 39 0.10 -3.64 13.19
C ALA A 39 0.16 -2.71 11.97
N PRO A 40 1.28 -2.02 11.71
CA PRO A 40 1.50 -1.32 10.45
C PRO A 40 1.38 -2.28 9.25
N GLY A 41 0.54 -1.89 8.31
CA GLY A 41 0.07 -2.69 7.19
C GLY A 41 0.12 -1.96 5.85
N GLY A 42 -0.49 -2.60 4.84
CA GLY A 42 -0.48 -2.16 3.45
C GLY A 42 0.45 -2.98 2.56
N VAL A 43 -0.06 -3.33 1.36
CA VAL A 43 0.68 -4.13 0.38
C VAL A 43 2.02 -3.48 0.01
N THR A 44 2.01 -2.16 -0.23
CA THR A 44 3.23 -1.40 -0.52
C THR A 44 4.22 -1.45 0.64
N LEU A 45 3.79 -1.23 1.90
CA LEU A 45 4.67 -1.36 3.07
C LEU A 45 5.28 -2.76 3.19
N ASN A 46 4.49 -3.81 2.99
CA ASN A 46 4.96 -5.20 3.06
C ASN A 46 6.00 -5.53 1.97
N VAL A 47 5.81 -5.00 0.76
CA VAL A 47 6.81 -5.07 -0.32
C VAL A 47 8.07 -4.30 0.07
N ALA A 48 7.95 -3.06 0.56
CA ALA A 48 9.08 -2.23 0.96
C ALA A 48 9.92 -2.89 2.07
N ARG A 49 9.26 -3.48 3.08
CA ARG A 49 9.90 -4.28 4.14
C ARG A 49 10.71 -5.43 3.59
N THR A 50 10.11 -6.21 2.69
CA THR A 50 10.78 -7.37 2.07
C THR A 50 11.97 -6.93 1.22
N LEU A 51 11.83 -5.85 0.43
CA LEU A 51 12.93 -5.32 -0.36
C LEU A 51 14.08 -4.82 0.53
N ARG A 52 13.74 -4.24 1.69
CA ARG A 52 14.72 -3.74 2.65
C ARG A 52 15.48 -4.86 3.37
N THR A 53 14.81 -5.97 3.72
CA THR A 53 15.46 -7.16 4.31
C THR A 53 16.37 -7.87 3.31
N LEU A 54 16.04 -7.82 2.01
CA LEU A 54 16.94 -8.25 0.93
C LEU A 54 18.13 -7.29 0.70
N GLY A 55 18.19 -6.19 1.46
CA GLY A 55 19.30 -5.24 1.52
C GLY A 55 19.29 -4.16 0.44
N ASN A 56 18.17 -3.96 -0.27
CA ASN A 56 18.04 -2.84 -1.21
C ASN A 56 17.93 -1.51 -0.46
N THR A 57 18.23 -0.41 -1.15
CA THR A 57 17.84 0.92 -0.67
C THR A 57 16.37 1.12 -1.03
N VAL A 58 15.52 1.38 -0.04
CA VAL A 58 14.06 1.41 -0.24
C VAL A 58 13.49 2.73 0.24
N GLY A 59 12.61 3.31 -0.58
CA GLY A 59 11.80 4.47 -0.25
C GLY A 59 10.32 4.13 -0.29
N LEU A 60 9.51 4.88 0.45
CA LEU A 60 8.07 4.75 0.48
C LEU A 60 7.41 6.12 0.28
N SER A 61 6.53 6.22 -0.71
CA SER A 61 5.62 7.35 -0.91
C SER A 61 4.18 6.88 -0.68
N SER A 62 3.46 7.61 0.16
CA SER A 62 2.11 7.27 0.59
C SER A 62 1.31 8.54 0.88
N ARG A 63 0.05 8.36 1.28
CA ARG A 63 -0.81 9.41 1.82
C ARG A 63 -1.37 8.97 3.17
N ILE A 64 -1.26 9.83 4.16
CA ILE A 64 -1.65 9.58 5.56
C ILE A 64 -2.40 10.78 6.13
N GLY A 65 -3.13 10.60 7.23
CA GLY A 65 -3.85 11.69 7.88
C GLY A 65 -2.92 12.62 8.67
N ALA A 66 -3.47 13.70 9.20
CA ALA A 66 -2.80 14.59 10.16
C ALA A 66 -3.07 14.15 11.61
N ASP A 67 -2.86 12.86 11.89
CA ASP A 67 -3.17 12.24 13.18
C ASP A 67 -1.96 11.55 13.82
N ARG A 68 -2.14 11.07 15.05
CA ARG A 68 -1.08 10.39 15.81
C ARG A 68 -0.62 9.10 15.10
N GLU A 69 -1.54 8.41 14.46
CA GLU A 69 -1.25 7.16 13.74
C GLU A 69 -0.33 7.39 12.56
N ALA A 70 -0.52 8.48 11.82
CA ALA A 70 0.40 8.91 10.77
C ALA A 70 1.84 9.09 11.26
N VAL A 71 2.02 9.75 12.41
CA VAL A 71 3.34 9.95 13.03
C VAL A 71 3.98 8.60 13.38
N GLU A 72 3.24 7.73 14.06
CA GLU A 72 3.72 6.40 14.46
C GLU A 72 4.07 5.53 13.24
N LEU A 73 3.31 5.61 12.15
CA LEU A 73 3.61 4.90 10.91
C LEU A 73 4.89 5.42 10.24
N ILE A 74 5.11 6.73 10.20
CA ILE A 74 6.36 7.31 9.67
C ILE A 74 7.56 6.86 10.51
N ASP A 75 7.45 6.92 11.83
CA ASP A 75 8.50 6.48 12.75
C ASP A 75 8.80 4.99 12.56
N TYR A 76 7.76 4.17 12.44
CA TYR A 76 7.91 2.74 12.14
C TYR A 76 8.64 2.50 10.82
N VAL A 77 8.21 3.14 9.73
CA VAL A 77 8.87 3.04 8.41
C VAL A 77 10.34 3.42 8.48
N THR A 78 10.65 4.53 9.17
CA THR A 78 12.01 5.03 9.32
C THR A 78 12.87 4.09 10.17
N SER A 79 12.31 3.50 11.23
CA SER A 79 13.00 2.53 12.10
C SER A 79 13.43 1.27 11.35
N LEU A 80 12.73 0.91 10.27
CA LEU A 80 13.08 -0.20 9.39
C LEU A 80 14.21 0.14 8.40
N GLY A 81 14.69 1.39 8.40
CA GLY A 81 15.65 1.90 7.42
C GLY A 81 15.06 2.06 6.02
N ILE A 82 13.74 2.31 5.93
CA ILE A 82 13.04 2.70 4.69
C ILE A 82 12.89 4.22 4.72
N THR A 83 13.25 4.90 3.63
CA THR A 83 13.13 6.36 3.53
C THR A 83 11.69 6.77 3.26
N ALA A 84 11.10 7.64 4.08
CA ALA A 84 9.84 8.31 3.73
C ALA A 84 10.11 9.35 2.64
N VAL A 85 9.49 9.19 1.47
CA VAL A 85 9.73 10.03 0.27
C VAL A 85 8.42 10.67 -0.15
N SER A 86 8.33 12.00 -0.07
CA SER A 86 7.13 12.75 -0.50
C SER A 86 5.82 12.13 0.03
N ILE A 87 5.74 11.89 1.34
CA ILE A 87 4.51 11.44 2.01
C ILE A 87 3.52 12.59 2.02
N GLN A 88 2.34 12.38 1.44
CA GLN A 88 1.26 13.38 1.41
C GLN A 88 0.48 13.32 2.73
N THR A 89 0.24 14.47 3.34
CA THR A 89 -0.55 14.56 4.58
C THR A 89 -1.92 15.15 4.27
N ASP A 90 -2.97 14.45 4.67
CA ASP A 90 -4.36 14.91 4.57
C ASP A 90 -4.81 15.53 5.89
N ASN A 91 -5.29 16.78 5.86
CA ASN A 91 -5.75 17.48 7.07
C ASN A 91 -7.25 17.28 7.36
N THR A 92 -7.94 16.49 6.53
CA THR A 92 -9.40 16.29 6.57
C THR A 92 -9.79 14.84 6.82
N GLN A 93 -9.01 13.89 6.33
CA GLN A 93 -9.23 12.46 6.48
C GLN A 93 -8.23 11.86 7.47
N ALA A 94 -8.69 10.85 8.22
CA ALA A 94 -7.82 10.07 9.08
C ALA A 94 -6.90 9.15 8.28
N THR A 95 -5.80 8.73 8.89
CA THR A 95 -4.95 7.65 8.39
C THR A 95 -5.79 6.41 8.15
N ALA A 96 -5.62 5.80 6.97
CA ALA A 96 -6.38 4.63 6.56
C ALA A 96 -6.23 3.47 7.55
N ARG A 97 -7.24 2.61 7.60
CA ARG A 97 -7.26 1.40 8.43
C ARG A 97 -7.98 0.26 7.73
N TYR A 98 -7.41 -0.93 7.82
CA TYR A 98 -8.13 -2.17 7.56
C TYR A 98 -8.50 -2.82 8.89
N THR A 99 -9.77 -3.16 9.09
CA THR A 99 -10.22 -3.88 10.28
C THR A 99 -10.84 -5.22 9.89
N ALA A 100 -10.27 -6.31 10.38
CA ALA A 100 -10.83 -7.65 10.27
C ALA A 100 -11.53 -8.05 11.57
N ILE A 101 -12.82 -8.35 11.49
CA ILE A 101 -13.61 -8.92 12.57
C ILE A 101 -13.59 -10.44 12.43
N LEU A 102 -13.10 -11.13 13.45
CA LEU A 102 -12.90 -12.57 13.49
C LEU A 102 -13.81 -13.22 14.54
N ASP A 103 -14.30 -14.43 14.26
CA ASP A 103 -14.95 -15.25 15.27
C ASP A 103 -13.94 -15.82 16.28
N ARG A 104 -14.43 -16.52 17.31
CA ARG A 104 -13.54 -17.15 18.31
C ARG A 104 -12.57 -18.18 17.75
N THR A 105 -12.84 -18.72 16.56
CA THR A 105 -12.02 -19.72 15.85
C THR A 105 -10.97 -19.08 14.91
N ASN A 106 -10.92 -17.75 14.84
CA ASN A 106 -10.11 -16.95 13.90
C ASN A 106 -10.60 -16.99 12.45
N SER A 107 -11.85 -17.37 12.21
CA SER A 107 -12.46 -17.26 10.88
C SER A 107 -12.94 -15.83 10.66
N LEU A 108 -12.71 -15.30 9.44
CA LEU A 108 -13.13 -13.95 9.07
C LEU A 108 -14.66 -13.87 9.01
N ILE A 109 -15.24 -12.96 9.79
CA ILE A 109 -16.66 -12.59 9.72
C ILE A 109 -16.84 -11.43 8.74
N LEU A 110 -16.07 -10.35 8.93
CA LEU A 110 -16.19 -9.12 8.15
C LEU A 110 -14.84 -8.42 8.02
N GLY A 111 -14.54 -7.94 6.82
CA GLY A 111 -13.42 -7.04 6.55
C GLY A 111 -13.92 -5.64 6.22
N LEU A 112 -13.42 -4.63 6.94
CA LEU A 112 -13.72 -3.22 6.74
C LEU A 112 -12.48 -2.52 6.21
N ALA A 113 -12.60 -1.85 5.07
CA ALA A 113 -11.49 -1.12 4.45
C ALA A 113 -11.80 0.38 4.44
N ASP A 114 -11.32 1.08 5.47
CA ASP A 114 -11.34 2.55 5.52
C ASP A 114 -10.10 3.08 4.78
N MET A 115 -10.24 3.23 3.46
CA MET A 115 -9.15 3.50 2.52
C MET A 115 -9.40 4.75 1.68
N GLY A 116 -10.40 5.56 2.04
CA GLY A 116 -10.88 6.71 1.25
C GLY A 116 -9.81 7.78 1.05
N ILE A 117 -8.89 7.92 2.00
CA ILE A 117 -7.77 8.86 1.91
C ILE A 117 -6.94 8.66 0.63
N TYR A 118 -6.82 7.41 0.13
CA TYR A 118 -6.03 7.13 -1.06
C TYR A 118 -6.69 7.61 -2.36
N ASP A 119 -7.99 7.88 -2.37
CA ASP A 119 -8.67 8.36 -3.58
C ASP A 119 -8.19 9.78 -3.98
N ASP A 120 -7.66 10.55 -3.02
CA ASP A 120 -7.03 11.85 -3.24
C ASP A 120 -5.50 11.80 -3.36
N PHE A 121 -4.91 10.61 -3.52
CA PHE A 121 -3.48 10.47 -3.74
C PHE A 121 -3.11 10.90 -5.16
N LYS A 122 -2.86 12.20 -5.37
CA LYS A 122 -2.76 12.81 -6.71
C LYS A 122 -1.32 13.11 -7.12
N PRO A 123 -1.01 13.06 -8.43
CA PRO A 123 0.29 13.47 -8.96
C PRO A 123 0.65 14.94 -8.73
N ASN A 124 -0.36 15.82 -8.67
CA ASN A 124 -0.14 17.25 -8.46
C ASN A 124 0.50 17.55 -7.10
N ASP A 125 0.23 16.72 -6.11
CA ASP A 125 0.76 16.85 -4.75
C ASP A 125 2.23 16.40 -4.67
N TRP A 126 2.77 15.77 -5.74
CA TRP A 126 4.21 15.49 -5.89
C TRP A 126 4.98 16.60 -6.60
N ARG A 127 4.34 17.69 -7.05
CA ARG A 127 4.97 18.70 -7.91
C ARG A 127 6.24 19.32 -7.31
N GLU A 128 6.32 19.46 -6.00
CA GLU A 128 7.52 19.96 -5.30
C GLU A 128 8.58 18.86 -5.08
N GLY A 129 8.16 17.58 -4.99
CA GLY A 129 9.01 16.41 -4.75
C GLY A 129 9.48 15.64 -5.99
N LYS A 130 9.08 16.03 -7.21
CA LYS A 130 9.42 15.30 -8.47
C LYS A 130 10.93 15.08 -8.68
N LEU A 131 11.77 15.94 -8.10
CA LEU A 131 13.23 15.78 -8.17
C LEU A 131 13.73 14.56 -7.39
N GLU A 132 13.02 14.15 -6.34
CA GLU A 132 13.43 13.04 -5.48
C GLU A 132 13.25 11.69 -6.17
N PHE A 133 12.25 11.55 -7.06
CA PHE A 133 11.91 10.29 -7.71
C PHE A 133 12.97 9.84 -8.74
N LYS A 134 13.71 10.78 -9.33
CA LYS A 134 14.77 10.50 -10.33
C LYS A 134 15.94 9.72 -9.76
N ASN A 135 16.12 9.75 -8.43
CA ASN A 135 17.21 9.06 -7.75
C ASN A 135 16.89 7.57 -7.48
N TRP A 136 15.77 7.05 -7.97
CA TRP A 136 15.33 5.67 -7.74
C TRP A 136 15.33 4.89 -9.05
N ASP A 137 15.98 3.72 -9.06
CA ASP A 137 16.19 2.88 -10.24
C ASP A 137 14.89 2.21 -10.72
N HIS A 138 14.10 1.73 -9.77
CA HIS A 138 12.88 0.96 -10.03
C HIS A 138 11.77 1.42 -9.10
N TRP A 139 10.54 1.31 -9.57
CA TRP A 139 9.36 1.68 -8.80
C TRP A 139 8.44 0.48 -8.58
N CYS A 140 7.77 0.46 -7.44
CA CYS A 140 6.66 -0.45 -7.16
C CYS A 140 5.43 0.38 -6.82
N MET A 141 4.24 -0.04 -7.23
CA MET A 141 3.00 0.65 -6.91
C MET A 141 1.85 -0.32 -6.69
N ASP A 142 0.93 -0.03 -5.76
CA ASP A 142 -0.24 -0.89 -5.51
C ASP A 142 -1.56 -0.28 -5.99
N THR A 143 -2.59 -1.11 -6.13
CA THR A 143 -3.91 -0.66 -6.59
C THR A 143 -4.73 0.13 -5.56
N ASN A 144 -4.18 0.45 -4.38
CA ASN A 144 -4.82 1.48 -3.54
C ASN A 144 -4.72 2.86 -4.19
N LEU A 145 -3.71 3.09 -5.03
CA LEU A 145 -3.60 4.31 -5.82
C LEU A 145 -4.79 4.46 -6.80
N PRO A 146 -5.26 5.69 -7.04
CA PRO A 146 -6.23 6.00 -8.09
C PRO A 146 -5.70 5.65 -9.48
N ILE A 147 -6.62 5.38 -10.42
CA ILE A 147 -6.27 5.06 -11.83
C ILE A 147 -5.40 6.17 -12.42
N ASP A 148 -5.79 7.43 -12.29
CA ASP A 148 -5.04 8.57 -12.85
C ASP A 148 -3.60 8.65 -12.31
N THR A 149 -3.41 8.30 -11.04
CA THR A 149 -2.09 8.27 -10.38
C THR A 149 -1.24 7.11 -10.87
N LEU A 150 -1.84 5.92 -11.01
CA LEU A 150 -1.19 4.75 -11.61
C LEU A 150 -0.72 5.05 -13.05
N HIS A 151 -1.58 5.69 -13.84
CA HIS A 151 -1.25 6.12 -15.21
C HIS A 151 -0.15 7.17 -15.25
N TYR A 152 -0.21 8.16 -14.35
CA TYR A 152 0.84 9.16 -14.22
C TYR A 152 2.20 8.50 -13.98
N LEU A 153 2.31 7.62 -12.97
CA LEU A 153 3.55 6.92 -12.65
C LEU A 153 4.04 6.02 -13.79
N ALA A 154 3.13 5.38 -14.54
CA ALA A 154 3.50 4.54 -15.68
C ALA A 154 4.02 5.32 -16.89
N ASN A 155 3.57 6.57 -17.04
CA ASN A 155 4.01 7.48 -18.09
C ASN A 155 5.32 8.19 -17.75
N GLU A 156 5.72 8.25 -16.47
CA GLU A 156 7.02 8.77 -16.08
C GLU A 156 8.16 7.88 -16.62
N ASN A 157 9.08 8.45 -17.39
CA ASN A 157 10.18 7.71 -18.03
C ASN A 157 11.48 7.67 -17.19
N THR A 158 11.36 7.88 -15.88
CA THR A 158 12.50 8.00 -14.95
C THR A 158 12.91 6.66 -14.35
N ALA A 159 11.95 5.78 -14.02
CA ALA A 159 12.24 4.44 -13.56
C ALA A 159 12.60 3.48 -14.70
N LYS A 160 13.59 2.62 -14.48
CA LYS A 160 13.96 1.56 -15.43
C LYS A 160 12.87 0.49 -15.53
N MET A 161 12.26 0.13 -14.40
CA MET A 161 11.18 -0.86 -14.29
C MET A 161 10.10 -0.38 -13.33
N LEU A 162 8.85 -0.73 -13.62
CA LEU A 162 7.70 -0.45 -12.79
C LEU A 162 6.99 -1.77 -12.43
N PHE A 163 6.77 -2.02 -11.15
CA PHE A 163 6.06 -3.19 -10.65
C PHE A 163 4.71 -2.76 -10.09
N ALA A 164 3.62 -3.38 -10.54
CA ALA A 164 2.28 -3.06 -10.05
C ALA A 164 1.72 -4.25 -9.26
N MET A 165 1.23 -4.02 -8.05
CA MET A 165 0.63 -5.04 -7.18
C MET A 165 -0.87 -4.84 -7.01
N VAL A 166 -1.62 -5.92 -7.19
CA VAL A 166 -3.07 -5.93 -6.91
C VAL A 166 -3.29 -6.10 -5.41
N THR A 167 -4.06 -5.19 -4.81
CA THR A 167 -4.40 -5.18 -3.37
C THR A 167 -5.68 -5.95 -3.06
N SER A 168 -6.63 -6.00 -3.99
CA SER A 168 -7.84 -6.83 -3.89
C SER A 168 -8.39 -7.17 -5.28
N PRO A 169 -9.17 -8.26 -5.42
CA PRO A 169 -9.83 -8.58 -6.69
C PRO A 169 -10.67 -7.41 -7.23
N ALA A 170 -11.38 -6.70 -6.35
CA ALA A 170 -12.21 -5.54 -6.71
C ALA A 170 -11.39 -4.39 -7.32
N LYS A 171 -10.10 -4.25 -6.96
CA LYS A 171 -9.22 -3.17 -7.47
C LYS A 171 -8.34 -3.62 -8.64
N ALA A 172 -8.39 -4.90 -9.06
CA ALA A 172 -7.56 -5.42 -10.14
C ALA A 172 -7.76 -4.67 -11.47
N HIS A 173 -9.02 -4.30 -11.77
CA HIS A 173 -9.38 -3.58 -12.99
C HIS A 173 -8.59 -2.27 -13.20
N ARG A 174 -8.09 -1.65 -12.12
CA ARG A 174 -7.29 -0.42 -12.17
C ARG A 174 -5.97 -0.57 -12.95
N LEU A 175 -5.46 -1.81 -13.11
CA LEU A 175 -4.21 -2.07 -13.84
C LEU A 175 -4.41 -2.44 -15.32
N ARG A 176 -5.64 -2.51 -15.81
CA ARG A 176 -5.93 -3.03 -17.15
C ARG A 176 -5.19 -2.29 -18.26
N GLN A 177 -5.23 -0.97 -18.23
CA GLN A 177 -4.58 -0.14 -19.24
C GLN A 177 -3.05 -0.11 -19.08
N LEU A 178 -2.52 -0.56 -17.93
CA LEU A 178 -1.09 -0.64 -17.68
C LEU A 178 -0.43 -1.88 -18.31
N LEU A 179 -1.21 -2.87 -18.74
CA LEU A 179 -0.70 -4.08 -19.40
C LEU A 179 0.11 -3.78 -20.67
N ALA A 180 -0.23 -2.71 -21.38
CA ALA A 180 0.43 -2.31 -22.62
C ALA A 180 1.77 -1.60 -22.39
N HIS A 181 2.09 -1.20 -21.15
CA HIS A 181 3.34 -0.50 -20.85
C HIS A 181 4.52 -1.48 -20.78
N ALA A 182 5.45 -1.37 -21.72
CA ALA A 182 6.59 -2.29 -21.87
C ALA A 182 7.45 -2.45 -20.60
N ARG A 183 7.53 -1.42 -19.74
CA ARG A 183 8.28 -1.42 -18.48
C ARG A 183 7.48 -1.92 -17.26
N CYS A 184 6.17 -2.06 -17.40
CA CYS A 184 5.28 -2.47 -16.32
C CYS A 184 5.28 -4.00 -16.17
N ARG A 185 5.38 -4.48 -14.94
CA ARG A 185 5.22 -5.89 -14.58
C ARG A 185 4.16 -5.97 -13.48
N ILE A 186 3.07 -6.68 -13.76
CA ILE A 186 1.98 -6.84 -12.81
C ILE A 186 2.20 -8.14 -12.03
N ARG A 187 2.11 -8.08 -10.70
CA ARG A 187 2.25 -9.24 -9.81
C ARG A 187 1.11 -9.26 -8.80
N GLN A 188 0.61 -10.46 -8.49
CA GLN A 188 -0.44 -10.63 -7.50
C GLN A 188 0.01 -11.53 -6.34
N PRO A 189 -0.44 -11.27 -5.10
CA PRO A 189 -0.08 -12.11 -3.94
C PRO A 189 -0.84 -13.44 -3.81
N SER A 190 -2.04 -13.60 -4.38
CA SER A 190 -2.92 -14.78 -4.13
C SER A 190 -3.15 -15.69 -5.34
N ARG A 191 -3.41 -16.98 -5.08
CA ARG A 191 -3.69 -18.04 -6.08
C ARG A 191 -5.10 -17.98 -6.70
N SER A 192 -5.96 -17.06 -6.27
CA SER A 192 -7.40 -17.06 -6.54
C SER A 192 -7.83 -16.20 -7.73
N TRP A 193 -6.90 -15.76 -8.58
CA TRP A 193 -7.18 -14.84 -9.68
C TRP A 193 -6.91 -15.46 -11.04
N HIS A 194 -7.80 -15.15 -11.97
CA HIS A 194 -7.69 -15.49 -13.38
C HIS A 194 -7.53 -14.20 -14.22
N PRO A 195 -6.75 -14.23 -15.32
CA PRO A 195 -6.63 -13.12 -16.28
C PRO A 195 -7.95 -12.52 -16.74
N ASP A 196 -9.02 -13.31 -16.70
CA ASP A 196 -10.39 -12.89 -17.03
C ASP A 196 -10.96 -11.82 -16.08
N GLN A 197 -10.40 -11.63 -14.88
CA GLN A 197 -10.83 -10.56 -13.95
C GLN A 197 -10.26 -9.18 -14.30
N LEU A 198 -9.43 -9.08 -15.36
CA LEU A 198 -9.09 -7.81 -16.01
C LEU A 198 -10.03 -7.48 -17.18
N LYS A 199 -11.04 -8.32 -17.45
CA LYS A 199 -12.01 -8.09 -18.53
C LYS A 199 -13.02 -6.98 -18.21
#